data_AF-A0A0H4B8F6-F1
#
_entry.id   AF-A0A0H4B8F6-F1
#
_cell.length_a   1.000
_cell.length_b   1.000
_cell.length_c   1.000
_cell.angle_alpha   90.00
_cell.angle_beta   90.00
_cell.angle_gamma   90.00
#
_symmetry.space_group_name_H-M   'P 1'
#
loop_
_entity.id
_entity.type
_entity.pdbx_description
1 polymer ?
#
loop_
_entity_poly.entity_id
_entity_poly.type
_entity_poly.pdbx_seq_one_letter_code
_entity_poly.pdbx_strand_id
1 'polypeptide(L)'
;MNPWSPDVEEELTSMLKDWLKQQGRTQADLRRSLRATSTRMPALMEVLEREHRLGGLPRLAAKLCSIEADWINQAPAHANASAGDLTTDTDPFGQLDLLLREIRDDRGN
;
A
#
# COMPACT_ATOMS: atom_id res chain seq x y z
N MET A 1 17.13 -15.65 -18.37
CA MET A 1 16.55 -14.53 -17.61
C MET A 1 15.27 -14.16 -18.31
N ASN A 2 14.13 -14.15 -17.62
CA ASN A 2 12.86 -13.80 -18.27
C ASN A 2 12.95 -12.33 -18.73
N PRO A 3 12.72 -12.02 -20.01
CA PRO A 3 12.77 -10.64 -20.47
C PRO A 3 11.64 -9.82 -19.83
N TRP A 4 11.86 -8.52 -19.62
CA TRP A 4 10.75 -7.62 -19.29
C TRP A 4 9.83 -7.54 -20.51
N SER A 5 8.56 -7.85 -20.31
CA SER A 5 7.54 -7.88 -21.36
C SER A 5 6.26 -7.20 -20.85
N PRO A 6 5.37 -6.76 -21.75
CA PRO A 6 4.09 -6.19 -21.34
C PRO A 6 3.26 -7.17 -20.50
N ASP A 7 3.31 -8.47 -20.78
CA ASP A 7 2.62 -9.49 -19.99
C ASP A 7 3.14 -9.53 -18.54
N VAL A 8 4.47 -9.49 -18.37
CA VAL A 8 5.10 -9.43 -17.04
C VAL A 8 4.71 -8.15 -16.31
N GLU A 9 4.62 -7.02 -17.00
CA GLU A 9 4.21 -5.74 -16.41
C GLU A 9 2.74 -5.77 -15.95
N GLU A 10 1.85 -6.40 -16.72
CA GLU A 10 0.44 -6.58 -16.37
C GLU A 10 0.26 -7.52 -15.17
N GLU A 11 0.94 -8.66 -15.18
CA GLU A 11 0.94 -9.61 -14.06
C GLU A 11 1.50 -8.96 -12.79
N LEU A 12 2.63 -8.25 -12.89
CA LEU A 12 3.25 -7.56 -11.76
C LEU A 12 2.35 -6.42 -11.25
N THR A 13 1.70 -5.68 -12.14
CA THR A 13 0.74 -4.64 -11.76
C THR A 13 -0.43 -5.22 -10.97
N SER A 14 -0.97 -6.35 -11.41
CA SER A 14 -2.07 -7.04 -10.72
C SER A 14 -1.61 -7.56 -9.35
N MET A 15 -0.46 -8.24 -9.30
CA MET A 15 0.16 -8.72 -8.07
C MET A 15 0.40 -7.58 -7.06
N LEU A 16 0.92 -6.43 -7.51
CA LEU A 16 1.17 -5.29 -6.62
C LEU A 16 -0.11 -4.67 -6.07
N LYS A 17 -1.18 -4.62 -6.87
CA LYS A 17 -2.47 -4.11 -6.38
C LYS A 17 -3.01 -5.00 -5.27
N ASP A 18 -2.97 -6.31 -5.45
CA ASP A 18 -3.42 -7.26 -4.44
C ASP A 18 -2.53 -7.24 -3.20
N TRP A 19 -1.21 -7.19 -3.40
CA TRP A 19 -0.25 -7.08 -2.30
C TRP A 19 -0.45 -5.81 -1.48
N LEU A 20 -0.63 -4.64 -2.13
CA LEU A 20 -0.93 -3.39 -1.43
C LEU A 20 -2.24 -3.46 -0.65
N LYS A 21 -3.28 -4.06 -1.25
CA LYS A 21 -4.58 -4.25 -0.59
C LYS A 21 -4.45 -5.14 0.66
N GLN A 22 -3.73 -6.25 0.58
CA GLN A 22 -3.51 -7.17 1.70
C GLN A 22 -2.75 -6.50 2.85
N GLN A 23 -1.81 -5.61 2.53
CA GLN A 23 -1.02 -4.87 3.52
C GLN A 23 -1.73 -3.61 4.05
N GLY A 24 -2.94 -3.29 3.57
CA GLY A 24 -3.67 -2.06 3.93
C GLY A 24 -2.95 -0.77 3.48
N ARG A 25 -2.15 -0.85 2.40
CA ARG A 25 -1.29 0.25 1.91
C ARG A 25 -1.76 0.81 0.57
N THR A 26 -1.29 2.00 0.25
CA THR A 26 -1.65 2.72 -0.98
C THR A 26 -0.48 2.77 -1.99
N GLN A 27 -0.79 3.12 -3.24
CA GLN A 27 0.26 3.46 -4.24
C GLN A 27 1.15 4.62 -3.79
N ALA A 28 0.68 5.52 -2.91
CA ALA A 28 1.52 6.58 -2.36
C ALA A 28 2.60 6.03 -1.42
N ASP A 29 2.28 4.97 -0.67
CA ASP A 29 3.24 4.29 0.22
C ASP A 29 4.27 3.50 -0.58
N LEU A 30 3.82 2.81 -1.64
CA LEU A 30 4.72 2.16 -2.58
C LEU A 30 5.64 3.16 -3.27
N ARG A 31 5.09 4.30 -3.74
CA ARG A 31 5.90 5.38 -4.32
C ARG A 31 6.99 5.86 -3.38
N ARG A 32 6.65 6.12 -2.10
CA ARG A 32 7.61 6.57 -1.09
C ARG A 32 8.73 5.54 -0.91
N SER A 33 8.38 4.26 -0.83
CA SER A 33 9.32 3.15 -0.61
C SER A 33 10.23 2.90 -1.82
N LEU A 34 9.68 3.01 -3.03
CA LEU A 34 10.43 2.95 -4.28
C LEU A 34 11.18 4.25 -4.59
N ARG A 35 10.90 5.34 -3.86
CA ARG A 35 11.35 6.71 -4.17
C ARG A 35 11.00 7.12 -5.60
N ALA A 36 9.85 6.67 -6.09
CA ALA A 36 9.36 6.98 -7.44
C ALA A 36 8.86 8.42 -7.55
N THR A 37 8.92 8.96 -8.76
CA THR A 37 8.53 10.34 -9.08
C THR A 37 7.02 10.58 -9.01
N SER A 38 6.21 9.53 -9.22
CA SER A 38 4.75 9.61 -9.26
C SER A 38 4.09 8.38 -8.64
N THR A 39 2.87 8.55 -8.14
CA THR A 39 2.04 7.44 -7.65
C THR A 39 1.43 6.62 -8.78
N ARG A 40 1.46 7.11 -10.03
CA ARG A 40 0.90 6.41 -11.19
C ARG A 40 1.68 5.14 -11.48
N MET A 41 0.97 4.08 -11.85
CA MET A 41 1.57 2.76 -12.04
C MET A 41 2.73 2.72 -13.05
N PRO A 42 2.70 3.43 -14.19
CA PRO A 42 3.84 3.48 -15.10
C PRO A 42 5.14 3.94 -14.43
N ALA A 43 5.07 4.97 -13.56
CA ALA A 43 6.25 5.46 -12.85
C ALA A 43 6.76 4.48 -11.78
N LEU A 44 5.87 3.66 -11.21
CA LEU A 44 6.26 2.60 -10.27
C LEU A 44 6.90 1.42 -11.03
N MET A 45 6.34 1.06 -12.19
CA MET A 45 6.86 0.02 -13.08
C MET A 45 8.25 0.37 -13.60
N GLU A 46 8.51 1.62 -14.01
CA GLU A 46 9.84 2.07 -14.47
C GLU A 46 10.95 1.81 -13.44
N VAL A 47 10.66 1.96 -12.14
CA VAL A 47 11.63 1.67 -11.06
C VAL A 47 11.87 0.16 -10.95
N LEU A 48 10.81 -0.64 -11.00
CA LEU A 48 10.91 -2.11 -10.89
C LEU A 48 11.58 -2.72 -12.13
N GLU A 49 11.29 -2.20 -13.33
CA GLU A 49 11.96 -2.58 -14.57
C GLU A 49 13.47 -2.30 -14.47
N ARG A 50 13.87 -1.17 -13.87
CA ARG A 50 15.29 -0.87 -13.65
C ARG A 50 15.96 -1.91 -12.74
N GLU A 51 15.33 -2.29 -11.63
CA GLU A 51 15.87 -3.34 -10.76
C GLU A 51 15.94 -4.70 -11.48
N HIS A 52 14.93 -5.02 -12.30
CA HIS A 52 14.94 -6.21 -13.13
C HIS A 52 16.06 -6.18 -14.18
N ARG A 53 16.31 -5.05 -14.84
CA ARG A 53 17.42 -4.92 -15.81
C ARG A 53 18.80 -5.06 -15.15
N LEU A 54 18.93 -4.68 -13.88
CA LEU A 54 20.20 -4.75 -13.14
C LEU A 54 20.55 -6.14 -12.61
N GLY A 55 19.57 -7.01 -12.38
CA GLY A 55 19.83 -8.31 -11.74
C GLY A 55 18.77 -9.38 -11.96
N GLY A 56 17.91 -9.18 -12.96
CA GLY A 56 16.78 -10.04 -13.26
C GLY A 56 15.71 -10.07 -12.17
N LEU A 57 14.83 -11.05 -12.29
CA LEU A 57 13.75 -11.30 -11.35
C LEU A 57 14.20 -11.46 -9.87
N PRO A 58 15.33 -12.12 -9.54
CA PRO A 58 15.79 -12.23 -8.16
C PRO A 58 16.04 -10.88 -7.49
N ARG A 59 16.59 -9.92 -8.23
CA ARG A 59 16.85 -8.56 -7.71
C ARG A 59 15.55 -7.78 -7.49
N LEU A 60 14.61 -7.89 -8.42
CA LEU A 60 13.27 -7.29 -8.26
C LEU A 60 12.55 -7.87 -7.03
N ALA A 61 12.56 -9.19 -6.86
CA ALA A 61 11.97 -9.84 -5.69
C ALA A 61 12.63 -9.40 -4.39
N ALA A 62 13.97 -9.39 -4.34
CA ALA A 62 14.72 -8.91 -3.17
C ALA A 62 14.36 -7.45 -2.82
N LYS A 63 14.16 -6.58 -3.83
CA LYS A 63 13.72 -5.20 -3.61
C LYS A 63 12.33 -5.13 -2.97
N LEU A 64 11.37 -5.90 -3.47
CA LEU A 64 10.02 -5.95 -2.90
C LEU A 64 10.01 -6.53 -1.48
N CYS A 65 10.75 -7.61 -1.23
CA CYS A 65 10.91 -8.18 0.12
C CYS A 65 11.55 -7.19 1.11
N SER A 66 12.52 -6.40 0.65
CA SER A 66 13.15 -5.38 1.50
C SER A 66 12.15 -4.28 1.88
N ILE A 67 11.33 -3.85 0.92
CA ILE A 67 10.24 -2.89 1.17
C ILE A 67 9.24 -3.46 2.18
N GLU A 68 8.85 -4.73 2.03
CA GLU A 68 7.95 -5.40 2.97
C GLU A 68 8.53 -5.48 4.39
N ALA A 69 9.81 -5.85 4.52
CA ALA A 69 10.49 -5.88 5.81
C ALA A 69 10.54 -4.49 6.46
N ASP A 70 10.87 -3.44 5.68
CA ASP A 70 10.87 -2.06 6.14
C ASP A 70 9.49 -1.62 6.63
N TRP A 71 8.43 -2.03 5.93
CA TRP A 71 7.06 -1.75 6.30
C TRP A 71 6.64 -2.41 7.61
N ILE A 72 7.05 -3.66 7.84
CA ILE A 72 6.79 -4.40 9.07
C ILE A 72 7.55 -3.76 10.24
N ASN A 73 8.81 -3.39 10.03
CA ASN A 73 9.64 -2.77 11.07
C ASN A 73 9.21 -1.35 11.44
N GLN A 74 8.60 -0.61 10.50
CA GLN A 74 8.06 0.73 10.72
C GLN A 74 6.61 0.74 11.20
N ALA A 75 5.94 -0.41 11.22
CA ALA A 75 4.63 -0.50 11.83
C ALA A 75 4.79 -0.19 13.33
N PRO A 76 4.04 0.77 13.90
CA PRO A 76 4.08 1.00 15.33
C PRO A 76 3.75 -0.32 16.04
N ALA A 77 4.51 -0.68 17.07
CA ALA A 77 4.35 -1.90 17.87
C ALA A 77 2.95 -2.08 18.50
N HIS A 78 2.04 -1.15 18.27
CA HIS A 78 0.66 -1.12 18.77
C HIS A 78 -0.38 -1.72 17.81
N ALA A 79 0.01 -2.39 16.72
CA ALA A 79 -0.94 -3.16 15.90
C ALA A 79 -1.02 -4.66 16.29
N ASN A 80 -0.25 -5.10 17.30
CA ASN A 80 -0.20 -6.50 17.72
C ASN A 80 -0.74 -6.74 19.14
N ALA A 81 -1.59 -5.85 19.64
CA ALA A 81 -2.46 -6.11 20.78
C ALA A 81 -3.90 -5.88 20.33
N SER A 82 -4.54 -6.94 19.83
CA SER A 82 -5.97 -7.24 20.01
C SER A 82 -6.35 -8.49 19.22
N ALA A 83 -5.70 -9.61 19.54
CA ALA A 83 -6.39 -10.89 19.54
C ALA A 83 -7.00 -11.04 20.95
N GLY A 84 -8.19 -10.47 21.15
CA GLY A 84 -8.97 -10.62 22.36
C GLY A 84 -9.33 -9.33 23.07
N ASP A 85 -10.22 -8.52 22.49
CA ASP A 85 -11.38 -8.04 23.24
C ASP A 85 -12.48 -7.63 22.26
N LEU A 86 -13.68 -8.17 22.49
CA LEU A 86 -14.88 -7.77 21.80
C LEU A 86 -15.33 -6.44 22.41
N THR A 87 -15.28 -5.35 21.65
CA THR A 87 -16.32 -4.28 21.57
C THR A 87 -15.72 -3.00 20.96
N THR A 88 -16.56 -2.26 20.24
CA THR A 88 -16.26 -1.02 19.51
C THR A 88 -15.38 -1.18 18.27
N ASP A 89 -15.97 -1.86 17.28
CA ASP A 89 -15.98 -1.40 15.89
C ASP A 89 -16.05 0.13 15.87
N THR A 90 -14.89 0.77 15.80
CA THR A 90 -14.80 2.20 15.51
C THR A 90 -14.84 2.27 14.01
N ASP A 91 -16.05 2.16 13.48
CA ASP A 91 -16.37 2.37 12.09
C ASP A 91 -15.69 3.69 11.66
N PRO A 92 -14.68 3.66 10.76
CA PRO A 92 -13.89 4.84 10.42
C PRO A 92 -14.75 5.95 9.78
N PHE A 93 -15.99 5.63 9.40
CA PHE A 93 -16.99 6.58 8.93
C PHE A 93 -17.99 7.03 10.01
N GLY A 94 -18.06 6.36 11.16
CA GLY A 94 -18.94 6.74 12.27
C GLY A 94 -18.60 8.13 12.85
N GLN A 95 -17.31 8.50 12.86
CA GLN A 95 -16.88 9.84 13.26
C GLN A 95 -17.30 10.91 12.23
N LEU A 96 -17.38 10.54 10.94
CA LEU A 96 -17.87 11.43 9.89
C LEU A 96 -19.39 11.64 10.01
N ASP A 97 -20.15 10.59 10.29
CA ASP A 97 -21.60 10.68 10.54
C ASP A 97 -21.93 11.56 11.74
N LEU A 98 -21.13 11.49 12.81
CA LEU A 98 -21.31 12.33 14.00
C LEU A 98 -21.08 13.82 13.67
N LEU A 99 -20.02 14.13 12.91
CA LEU A 99 -19.73 15.49 12.43
C LEU A 99 -20.80 16.02 11.48
N LEU A 100 -21.31 15.18 10.56
CA LEU A 100 -22.39 15.55 9.65
C LEU A 100 -23.70 15.84 10.39
N ARG A 101 -23.95 15.12 11.48
CA ARG A 101 -25.13 15.31 12.33
C ARG A 101 -25.05 16.61 13.11
N GLU A 102 -23.88 16.95 13.65
CA GLU A 102 -23.63 18.21 14.36
C GLU A 102 -23.80 19.43 13.42
N ILE A 103 -23.28 19.36 12.19
CA ILE A 103 -23.47 20.43 11.17
C ILE A 103 -24.93 20.59 10.76
N ARG A 104 -25.73 19.51 10.77
CA ARG A 104 -27.15 19.56 10.43
C ARG A 104 -27.97 20.16 11.56
N ASP A 105 -27.60 19.90 12.80
CA ASP A 105 -28.25 20.43 14.00
C ASP A 105 -28.02 21.95 14.14
N ASP A 106 -26.79 22.41 13.84
CA ASP A 106 -26.38 23.82 13.88
C ASP A 106 -27.12 24.73 12.87
N ARG A 107 -27.74 24.14 11.83
CA ARG A 107 -28.55 24.88 10.84
C ARG A 107 -30.06 24.89 11.14
N GLY A 108 -30.48 24.30 12.25
CA GLY A 108 -31.88 24.17 12.66
C GLY A 108 -32.32 25.09 13.80
N ASN A 109 -31.43 25.95 14.32
CA ASN A 109 -31.72 27.01 15.31
C ASN A 109 -31.34 28.38 14.76
#